data_AF-A0A817DV29-F1
#
_entry.id   AF-A0A817DV29-F1
#
_cell.length_a   1.000
_cell.length_b   1.000
_cell.length_c   1.000
_cell.angle_alpha   90.00
_cell.angle_beta   90.00
_cell.angle_gamma   90.00
#
_symmetry.space_group_name_H-M   'P 1'
#
loop_
_entity.id
_entity.type
_entity.pdbx_description
1 polymer ?
#
loop_
_entity_poly.entity_id
_entity_poly.type
_entity_poly.pdbx_seq_one_letter_code
_entity_poly.pdbx_strand_id
1 'polypeptide(L)'
;MRLSEETFRPLFYTIYEWAVYNEPPSATKEEPLWRQIHYQILLKTRSNLSKVRLATLNVLQELSRKLGMNYQSLLPEAIPFMAELMEDPNDEVEKTCHRVIVDMESTLGESLQDYFNN
;
A
#
# COMPACT_ATOMS: atom_id res chain seq x y z
N MET A 1 -4.73 5.11 -16.18
CA MET A 1 -6.12 5.53 -15.92
C MET A 1 -6.10 6.93 -15.35
N ARG A 2 -6.74 7.92 -15.97
CA ARG A 2 -7.00 9.23 -15.33
C ARG A 2 -8.35 9.08 -14.61
N LEU A 3 -8.37 9.30 -13.30
CA LEU A 3 -9.62 9.38 -12.55
C LEU A 3 -10.35 10.67 -13.00
N SER A 4 -11.67 10.60 -13.18
CA SER A 4 -12.46 11.81 -13.43
C SER A 4 -12.49 12.66 -12.15
N GLU A 5 -12.73 13.96 -12.28
CA GLU A 5 -12.95 14.86 -11.14
C GLU A 5 -14.05 14.33 -10.19
N GLU A 6 -15.13 13.76 -10.76
CA GLU A 6 -16.22 13.18 -9.99
C GLU A 6 -15.80 11.96 -9.15
N THR A 7 -14.80 11.20 -9.60
CA THR A 7 -14.24 10.07 -8.84
C THR A 7 -13.08 10.50 -7.94
N PHE A 8 -12.27 11.47 -8.38
CA PHE A 8 -11.10 11.93 -7.65
C PHE A 8 -11.46 12.81 -6.45
N ARG A 9 -12.45 13.68 -6.58
CA ARG A 9 -12.77 14.68 -5.55
C ARG A 9 -13.26 14.05 -4.24
N PRO A 10 -14.25 13.13 -4.23
CA PRO A 10 -14.68 12.47 -2.99
C PRO A 10 -13.51 11.74 -2.32
N LEU A 11 -12.68 11.12 -3.15
CA LEU A 11 -11.56 10.28 -2.78
C LEU A 11 -10.39 11.08 -2.18
N PHE A 12 -10.11 12.27 -2.74
CA PHE A 12 -9.19 13.23 -2.15
C PHE A 12 -9.68 13.70 -0.79
N TYR A 13 -10.97 14.01 -0.64
CA TYR A 13 -11.52 14.40 0.66
C TYR A 13 -11.46 13.24 1.66
N THR A 14 -11.79 12.01 1.28
CA THR A 14 -11.65 10.85 2.16
C THR A 14 -10.21 10.65 2.64
N ILE A 15 -9.21 10.72 1.73
CA ILE A 15 -7.80 10.60 2.09
C ILE A 15 -7.36 11.79 2.95
N TYR A 16 -7.78 13.01 2.62
CA TYR A 16 -7.46 14.23 3.37
C TYR A 16 -8.04 14.17 4.78
N GLU A 17 -9.32 13.85 4.91
CA GLU A 17 -10.01 13.75 6.20
C GLU A 17 -9.40 12.64 7.05
N TRP A 18 -9.09 11.48 6.46
CA TRP A 18 -8.37 10.41 7.15
C TRP A 18 -6.97 10.85 7.62
N ALA A 19 -6.21 11.51 6.75
CA ALA A 19 -4.87 11.98 7.07
C ALA A 19 -4.87 13.07 8.16
N VAL A 20 -5.90 13.91 8.20
CA VAL A 20 -5.99 15.08 9.09
C VAL A 20 -6.71 14.78 10.40
N TYR A 21 -7.78 13.97 10.37
CA TYR A 21 -8.65 13.74 11.53
C TYR A 21 -8.50 12.34 12.15
N ASN A 22 -7.70 11.44 11.56
CA ASN A 22 -7.51 10.04 11.99
C ASN A 22 -8.81 9.23 12.13
N GLU A 23 -9.91 9.69 11.54
CA GLU A 23 -11.11 8.87 11.38
C GLU A 23 -10.95 8.02 10.11
N PRO A 24 -10.97 6.68 10.23
CA PRO A 24 -10.99 5.83 9.05
C PRO A 24 -12.25 6.12 8.24
N PRO A 25 -12.19 5.99 6.90
CA PRO A 25 -13.37 6.12 6.05
C PRO A 25 -14.50 5.26 6.64
N SER A 26 -15.61 5.88 7.04
CA SER A 26 -16.71 5.14 7.65
C SER A 26 -17.17 4.07 6.66
N ALA A 27 -17.25 2.82 7.13
CA ALA A 27 -17.50 1.62 6.31
C ALA A 27 -18.95 1.55 5.78
N THR A 28 -19.44 2.62 5.17
CA THR A 28 -20.74 2.68 4.53
C THR A 28 -20.56 3.22 3.11
N LYS A 29 -20.31 2.28 2.16
CA LYS A 29 -20.20 2.39 0.69
C LYS A 29 -18.81 2.52 0.04
N GLU A 30 -17.73 2.74 0.78
CA GLU A 30 -16.41 3.12 0.18
C GLU A 30 -15.38 1.98 0.02
N GLU A 31 -15.66 0.77 0.51
CA GLU A 31 -14.73 -0.38 0.43
C GLU A 31 -14.23 -0.70 -1.00
N PRO A 32 -15.07 -0.64 -2.06
CA PRO A 32 -14.62 -0.91 -3.43
C PRO A 32 -13.63 0.13 -3.95
N LEU A 33 -13.74 1.38 -3.50
CA LEU A 33 -12.91 2.48 -3.97
C LEU A 33 -11.53 2.44 -3.32
N TRP A 34 -11.48 2.16 -2.01
CA TRP A 34 -10.21 2.03 -1.30
C TRP A 34 -9.34 0.89 -1.86
N ARG A 35 -9.93 -0.27 -2.12
CA ARG A 35 -9.23 -1.38 -2.80
C ARG A 35 -8.74 -1.00 -4.19
N GLN A 36 -9.52 -0.23 -4.96
CA GLN A 36 -9.07 0.26 -6.26
C GLN A 36 -7.85 1.19 -6.15
N ILE A 37 -7.84 2.11 -5.19
CA ILE A 37 -6.71 3.02 -4.98
C ILE A 37 -5.47 2.23 -4.56
N HIS A 38 -5.62 1.34 -3.58
CA HIS A 38 -4.55 0.48 -3.11
C HIS A 38 -3.93 -0.31 -4.27
N TYR A 39 -4.77 -0.91 -5.12
CA TYR A 39 -4.30 -1.58 -6.33
C TYR A 39 -3.60 -0.62 -7.31
N GLN A 40 -4.10 0.60 -7.53
CA GLN A 40 -3.42 1.59 -8.37
C GLN A 40 -2.04 2.00 -7.82
N ILE A 41 -1.88 2.03 -6.50
CA ILE A 41 -0.60 2.26 -5.82
C ILE A 41 0.32 1.05 -6.05
N LEU A 42 -0.17 -0.18 -5.84
CA LEU A 42 0.59 -1.40 -6.11
C LEU A 42 1.11 -1.46 -7.54
N LEU A 43 0.31 -1.07 -8.55
CA LEU A 43 0.78 -1.01 -9.94
C LEU A 43 1.99 -0.08 -10.16
N LYS A 44 2.26 0.89 -9.26
CA LYS A 44 3.45 1.75 -9.33
C LYS A 44 4.74 1.07 -8.89
N THR A 45 4.66 -0.07 -8.19
CA THR A 45 5.83 -0.88 -7.89
C THR A 45 6.48 -1.46 -9.15
N ARG A 46 5.75 -1.54 -10.27
CA ARG A 46 6.28 -2.01 -11.57
C ARG A 46 6.73 -0.88 -12.50
N SER A 47 6.96 0.32 -11.97
CA SER A 47 7.48 1.43 -12.78
C SER A 47 8.90 1.15 -13.28
N ASN A 48 9.21 1.58 -14.51
CA ASN A 48 10.57 1.56 -15.05
C ASN A 48 11.54 2.48 -14.27
N LEU A 49 11.01 3.43 -13.50
CA LEU A 49 11.80 4.37 -12.71
C LEU A 49 11.94 3.87 -11.27
N SER A 50 13.15 3.54 -10.82
CA SER A 50 13.42 3.08 -9.45
C SER A 50 12.92 4.06 -8.39
N LYS A 51 13.07 5.37 -8.62
CA LYS A 51 12.55 6.42 -7.73
C LYS A 51 11.04 6.35 -7.52
N VAL A 52 10.28 5.95 -8.54
CA VAL A 52 8.82 5.76 -8.41
C VAL A 52 8.52 4.52 -7.56
N ARG A 53 9.27 3.43 -7.75
CA ARG A 53 9.13 2.21 -6.93
C ARG A 53 9.46 2.49 -5.45
N LEU A 54 10.55 3.21 -5.18
CA LEU A 54 10.92 3.67 -3.83
C LEU A 54 9.83 4.52 -3.18
N ALA A 55 9.32 5.52 -3.90
CA ALA A 55 8.23 6.36 -3.40
C ALA A 55 6.97 5.54 -3.12
N THR A 56 6.67 4.55 -3.97
CA THR A 56 5.54 3.64 -3.78
C THR A 56 5.69 2.79 -2.53
N LEU A 57 6.88 2.24 -2.26
CA LEU A 57 7.18 1.51 -1.02
C LEU A 57 6.94 2.37 0.23
N ASN A 58 7.39 3.63 0.22
CA ASN A 58 7.14 4.55 1.33
C ASN A 58 5.64 4.84 1.53
N VAL A 59 4.88 4.97 0.43
CA VAL A 59 3.43 5.13 0.52
C VAL A 59 2.77 3.90 1.12
N LEU A 60 3.13 2.69 0.67
CA LEU A 60 2.60 1.43 1.22
C LEU A 60 2.93 1.27 2.71
N GLN A 61 4.13 1.65 3.13
CA GLN A 61 4.55 1.66 4.52
C GLN A 61 3.68 2.57 5.38
N GLU A 62 3.45 3.81 4.94
CA GLU A 62 2.62 4.74 5.70
C GLU A 62 1.15 4.32 5.71
N LEU A 63 0.67 3.72 4.62
CA LEU A 63 -0.66 3.13 4.56
C LEU A 63 -0.84 1.98 5.56
N SER A 64 0.12 1.06 5.65
CA SER A 64 0.05 -0.05 6.61
C SER A 64 0.08 0.48 8.04
N ARG A 65 0.98 1.41 8.37
CA ARG A 65 1.06 2.03 9.70
C ARG A 65 -0.24 2.69 10.12
N LYS A 66 -0.85 3.44 9.21
CA LYS A 66 -2.07 4.19 9.51
C LYS A 66 -3.31 3.30 9.60
N LEU A 67 -3.39 2.23 8.81
CA LEU A 67 -4.51 1.28 8.87
C LEU A 67 -4.36 0.25 9.98
N GLY A 68 -3.14 0.00 10.46
CA GLY A 68 -2.85 -1.01 11.47
C GLY A 68 -3.34 -2.39 11.01
N MET A 69 -3.97 -3.13 11.92
CA MET A 69 -4.55 -4.46 11.64
C MET A 69 -5.55 -4.49 10.48
N ASN A 70 -6.22 -3.36 10.16
CA ASN A 70 -7.16 -3.31 9.03
C ASN A 70 -6.46 -3.50 7.67
N TYR A 71 -5.15 -3.27 7.59
CA TYR A 71 -4.36 -3.51 6.39
C TYR A 71 -4.28 -5.01 6.01
N GLN A 72 -4.51 -5.91 6.96
CA GLN A 72 -4.47 -7.37 6.72
C GLN A 72 -5.44 -7.80 5.62
N SER A 73 -6.58 -7.11 5.48
CA SER A 73 -7.57 -7.36 4.43
C SER A 73 -7.09 -7.00 3.00
N LEU A 74 -5.96 -6.30 2.88
CA LEU A 74 -5.34 -5.83 1.63
C LEU A 74 -4.02 -6.57 1.31
N LEU A 75 -3.50 -7.36 2.26
CA LEU A 75 -2.26 -8.11 2.07
C LEU A 75 -2.31 -9.09 0.89
N PRO A 76 -3.39 -9.88 0.68
CA PRO A 76 -3.40 -10.86 -0.41
C PRO A 76 -3.12 -10.23 -1.77
N GLU A 77 -3.59 -8.99 -2.01
CA GLU A 77 -3.33 -8.27 -3.25
C GLU A 77 -1.92 -7.66 -3.28
N ALA A 78 -1.34 -7.29 -2.14
CA ALA A 78 -0.02 -6.67 -2.04
C ALA A 78 1.15 -7.67 -2.15
N ILE A 79 0.99 -8.89 -1.61
CA ILE A 79 2.05 -9.89 -1.49
C ILE A 79 2.79 -10.17 -2.82
N PRO A 80 2.11 -10.40 -3.96
CA PRO A 80 2.81 -10.65 -5.22
C PRO A 80 3.70 -9.47 -5.67
N PHE A 81 3.25 -8.24 -5.43
CA PHE A 81 4.03 -7.05 -5.78
C PHE A 81 5.23 -6.85 -4.85
N MET A 82 5.08 -7.20 -3.58
CA MET A 82 6.19 -7.15 -2.63
C MET A 82 7.22 -8.23 -2.92
N ALA A 83 6.79 -9.44 -3.26
CA ALA A 83 7.67 -10.54 -3.65
C ALA A 83 8.55 -10.17 -4.85
N GLU A 84 7.97 -9.52 -5.88
CA GLU A 84 8.75 -9.00 -7.02
C GLU A 84 9.79 -7.95 -6.60
N LEU A 85 9.45 -7.06 -5.66
CA LEU A 85 10.36 -6.01 -5.20
C LEU A 85 11.46 -6.52 -4.26
N MET A 86 11.27 -7.67 -3.61
CA MET A 86 12.33 -8.35 -2.85
C MET A 86 13.44 -8.89 -3.75
N GLU A 87 13.21 -8.98 -5.06
CA GLU A 87 14.20 -9.35 -6.07
C GLU A 87 14.44 -8.19 -7.07
N ASP A 88 14.23 -6.93 -6.66
CA ASP A 88 14.38 -5.78 -7.55
C ASP A 88 15.84 -5.60 -7.99
N PRO A 89 16.13 -5.33 -9.28
CA PRO A 89 17.50 -5.14 -9.77
C PRO A 89 18.19 -3.86 -9.23
N ASN A 90 17.46 -2.97 -8.55
CA ASN A 90 18.02 -1.83 -7.86
C ASN A 90 18.14 -2.13 -6.35
N ASP A 91 19.37 -2.25 -5.85
CA ASP A 91 19.67 -2.57 -4.45
C ASP A 91 18.93 -1.71 -3.42
N GLU A 92 18.71 -0.43 -3.72
CA GLU A 92 18.01 0.48 -2.79
C GLU A 92 16.53 0.14 -2.68
N VAL A 93 15.90 -0.24 -3.80
CA VAL A 93 14.50 -0.70 -3.84
C VAL A 93 14.37 -2.02 -3.09
N GLU A 94 15.23 -3.00 -3.36
CA GLU A 94 15.24 -4.31 -2.72
C GLU A 94 15.36 -4.16 -1.18
N LYS A 95 16.39 -3.45 -0.72
CA LYS A 95 16.62 -3.19 0.72
C LYS A 95 15.45 -2.44 1.35
N THR A 96 14.87 -1.49 0.63
CA THR A 96 13.71 -0.76 1.12
C THR A 96 12.50 -1.67 1.22
N CYS A 97 12.28 -2.58 0.27
CA CYS A 97 11.18 -3.55 0.32
C CYS A 97 11.26 -4.42 1.57
N HIS A 98 12.42 -5.03 1.84
CA HIS A 98 12.63 -5.82 3.06
C HIS A 98 12.37 -5.01 4.33
N ARG A 99 12.85 -3.76 4.40
CA ARG A 99 12.59 -2.88 5.56
C ARG A 99 11.11 -2.58 5.74
N VAL A 100 10.37 -2.37 4.65
CA VAL A 100 8.92 -2.12 4.70
C VAL A 100 8.17 -3.38 5.16
N ILE A 101 8.56 -4.58 4.72
CA ILE A 101 7.96 -5.84 5.18
C ILE A 101 8.11 -5.98 6.70
N VAL A 102 9.32 -5.77 7.23
CA VAL A 102 9.57 -5.87 8.68
C VAL A 102 8.73 -4.85 9.47
N ASP A 103 8.57 -3.64 8.95
CA ASP A 103 7.74 -2.62 9.58
C ASP A 103 6.24 -2.94 9.51
N MET A 104 5.79 -3.58 8.43
CA MET A 104 4.43 -4.12 8.30
C MET A 104 4.19 -5.26 9.30
N GLU A 105 5.12 -6.21 9.43
CA GLU A 105 5.08 -7.28 10.44
C GLU A 105 4.94 -6.70 11.86
N SER A 106 5.75 -5.70 12.18
CA SER A 106 5.67 -5.00 13.47
C SER A 106 4.33 -4.29 13.68
N THR A 107 3.72 -3.77 12.61
CA THR A 107 2.42 -3.08 12.68
C THR A 107 1.26 -4.05 12.85
N LEU A 108 1.35 -5.23 12.22
CA LEU A 108 0.30 -6.25 12.21
C LEU A 108 0.41 -7.23 13.38
N GLY A 109 1.59 -7.36 13.99
CA GLY A 109 1.85 -8.28 15.09
C GLY A 109 2.01 -9.74 14.64
N GLU A 110 2.22 -9.99 13.35
CA GLU A 110 2.43 -11.32 12.78
C GLU A 110 3.56 -11.32 11.75
N SER A 111 4.17 -12.49 11.54
CA SER A 111 5.17 -12.71 10.49
C SER A 111 4.49 -12.73 9.12
N LEU A 112 5.04 -12.02 8.14
CA LEU A 112 4.54 -12.04 6.76
C LEU A 112 5.25 -13.11 5.92
N GLN A 113 6.27 -13.78 6.45
CA GLN A 113 7.03 -14.81 5.73
C GLN A 113 6.16 -15.93 5.16
N ASP A 114 5.12 -16.36 5.89
CA ASP A 114 4.24 -17.44 5.46
C ASP A 114 3.45 -17.10 4.19
N TYR A 115 3.27 -15.81 3.90
CA TYR A 115 2.62 -15.34 2.67
C TYR A 115 3.54 -15.42 1.45
N PHE A 116 4.86 -15.39 1.64
CA PHE A 116 5.85 -15.45 0.55
C PHE A 116 6.31 -16.88 0.23
N ASN A 117 5.98 -17.85 1.07
CA ASN A 117 6.36 -19.25 0.94
C ASN A 117 5.30 -20.16 0.29
N ASN A 118 4.15 -19.59 -0.12
CA ASN A 118 3.04 -20.26 -0.79
C ASN A 118 2.89 -19.79 -2.24
#